data_AF-A0A2G8JQA8-F1
#
_entry.id   AF-A0A2G8JQA8-F1
#
_cell.length_a   1.000
_cell.length_b   1.000
_cell.length_c   1.000
_cell.angle_alpha   90.00
_cell.angle_beta   90.00
_cell.angle_gamma   90.00
#
_symmetry.space_group_name_H-M   'P 1'
#
loop_
_entity.id
_entity.type
_entity.pdbx_description
1 polymer ?
#
loop_
_entity_poly.entity_id
_entity_poly.type
_entity_poly.pdbx_seq_one_letter_code
_entity_poly.pdbx_strand_id
1 'polypeptide(L)'
;MRQERKLLLKKCRDNNLGFEHFMREIGQLFEAYEELSEKKHQSKNIALFPSIAASLVMEMHSLELMDGDTGRVPLTWVTAVLDQLSLKLNDPKVLVVSVVGVQSSGKSTLLNSMFGLRFPVRAGRCTRGLFIRFLPIEEKLAETLGFSYLIVVDTEGIRSIDHDDRRFDNELVTFAFSIANVTIFNIEGENIDSDMTGILQIAAHALMRMKEVDLECKCKIVQQRVADLTAADRNKVSTFKEGIKQTLDAATKIAAEAEGLEGRYEKFSDVVELKLDEDLQYIPCLWKGGMSPPNHMYSEKVVKIKNGSSRISNKIITPELTMTTFTERYEMFGKQLRKRISFSTFKIVLGGG
;
A
#
# COMPACT_ATOMS: atom_id res chain seq x y z
N MET A 1 22.84 -26.19 5.23
CA MET A 1 21.94 -25.84 4.09
C MET A 1 20.85 -24.80 4.40
N ARG A 2 19.73 -25.07 5.11
CA ARG A 2 18.67 -24.04 5.33
C ARG A 2 19.11 -22.85 6.20
N GLN A 3 19.79 -23.09 7.33
CA GLN A 3 20.32 -22.03 8.22
C GLN A 3 21.45 -21.22 7.55
N GLU A 4 22.31 -21.90 6.83
CA GLU A 4 23.45 -21.31 6.11
C GLU A 4 23.00 -20.39 4.97
N ARG A 5 21.95 -20.80 4.23
CA ARG A 5 21.28 -19.95 3.25
C ARG A 5 20.64 -18.72 3.89
N LYS A 6 20.00 -18.87 5.08
CA LYS A 6 19.45 -17.73 5.83
C LYS A 6 20.55 -16.75 6.24
N LEU A 7 21.69 -17.24 6.72
CA LEU A 7 22.83 -16.42 7.14
C LEU A 7 23.47 -15.66 5.97
N LEU A 8 23.62 -16.31 4.82
CA LEU A 8 24.12 -15.67 3.59
C LEU A 8 23.15 -14.63 3.04
N LEU A 9 21.85 -14.91 3.04
CA LEU A 9 20.81 -13.94 2.64
C LEU A 9 20.76 -12.74 3.58
N LYS A 10 20.99 -12.95 4.89
CA LYS A 10 21.13 -11.85 5.86
C LYS A 10 22.35 -11.00 5.53
N LYS A 11 23.54 -11.60 5.37
CA LYS A 11 24.77 -10.87 4.98
C LYS A 11 24.63 -10.13 3.64
N CYS A 12 23.95 -10.68 2.65
CA CYS A 12 23.72 -9.99 1.37
C CYS A 12 22.68 -8.86 1.46
N ARG A 13 21.74 -8.93 2.41
CA ARG A 13 20.82 -7.82 2.72
C ARG A 13 21.55 -6.67 3.39
N ASP A 14 22.30 -6.98 4.45
CA ASP A 14 23.03 -6.00 5.26
C ASP A 14 24.09 -5.22 4.43
N ASN A 15 24.50 -5.75 3.27
CA ASN A 15 25.51 -5.15 2.38
C ASN A 15 24.95 -4.62 1.04
N ASN A 16 23.62 -4.55 0.86
CA ASN A 16 23.02 -4.03 -0.37
C ASN A 16 22.51 -2.60 -0.17
N LEU A 17 23.22 -1.63 -0.77
CA LEU A 17 22.72 -0.26 -0.91
C LEU A 17 21.88 -0.14 -2.19
N GLY A 18 20.73 0.51 -2.05
CA GLY A 18 19.84 0.91 -3.14
C GLY A 18 19.47 2.39 -3.03
N PHE A 19 18.75 2.90 -4.03
CA PHE A 19 18.40 4.32 -4.15
C PHE A 19 17.60 4.82 -2.94
N GLU A 20 16.70 3.98 -2.43
CA GLU A 20 15.90 4.23 -1.24
C GLU A 20 16.74 4.54 0.01
N HIS A 21 17.91 3.91 0.15
CA HIS A 21 18.83 4.17 1.26
C HIS A 21 19.43 5.58 1.17
N PHE A 22 19.84 6.01 -0.03
CA PHE A 22 20.35 7.37 -0.23
C PHE A 22 19.27 8.43 0.01
N MET A 23 18.05 8.19 -0.48
CA MET A 23 16.90 9.07 -0.21
C MET A 23 16.58 9.17 1.28
N ARG A 24 16.64 8.05 2.01
CA ARG A 24 16.43 8.00 3.45
C ARG A 24 17.46 8.86 4.18
N GLU A 25 18.74 8.72 3.86
CA GLU A 25 19.83 9.52 4.47
C GLU A 25 19.69 11.02 4.18
N ILE A 26 19.38 11.40 2.93
CA ILE A 26 19.12 12.79 2.56
C ILE A 26 17.94 13.35 3.36
N GLY A 27 16.87 12.57 3.52
CA GLY A 27 15.71 12.95 4.31
C GLY A 27 16.03 13.12 5.79
N GLN A 28 16.82 12.22 6.37
CA GLN A 28 17.24 12.33 7.77
C GLN A 28 18.12 13.56 8.02
N LEU A 29 19.05 13.86 7.10
CA LEU A 29 19.85 15.08 7.15
C LEU A 29 18.96 16.33 7.07
N PHE A 30 17.95 16.33 6.19
CA PHE A 30 16.98 17.42 6.10
C PHE A 30 16.17 17.58 7.39
N GLU A 31 15.61 16.51 7.95
CA GLU A 31 14.82 16.60 9.19
C GLU A 31 15.68 17.08 10.38
N ALA A 32 16.89 16.55 10.53
CA ALA A 32 17.82 16.99 11.58
C ALA A 32 18.20 18.46 11.43
N TYR A 33 18.37 18.90 10.18
CA TYR A 33 18.70 20.29 9.87
C TYR A 33 17.54 21.24 10.20
N GLU A 34 16.31 20.89 9.81
CA GLU A 34 15.12 21.68 10.14
C GLU A 34 14.91 21.79 11.66
N GLU A 35 15.18 20.71 12.42
CA GLU A 35 15.07 20.69 13.88
C GLU A 35 16.12 21.56 14.59
N LEU A 36 17.37 21.57 14.08
CA LEU A 36 18.48 22.34 14.66
C LEU A 36 18.49 23.81 14.22
N SER A 37 17.80 24.16 13.14
CA SER A 37 17.86 25.51 12.58
C SER A 37 17.07 26.50 13.45
N GLU A 38 17.77 27.28 14.29
CA GLU A 38 17.21 28.47 14.93
C GLU A 38 16.98 29.59 13.88
N LYS A 39 16.11 29.39 12.88
CA LYS A 39 15.59 30.37 11.88
C LYS A 39 16.58 31.32 11.17
N LYS A 40 17.90 31.32 11.43
CA LYS A 40 18.84 32.39 11.03
C LYS A 40 19.93 31.96 10.05
N HIS A 41 20.17 30.66 9.87
CA HIS A 41 21.24 30.19 8.98
C HIS A 41 20.81 29.00 8.13
N GLN A 42 19.72 29.11 7.37
CA GLN A 42 19.36 28.11 6.35
C GLN A 42 20.54 27.91 5.36
N SER A 43 21.15 26.74 5.40
CA SER A 43 22.08 26.26 4.39
C SER A 43 21.29 26.14 3.11
N LYS A 44 21.54 27.07 2.18
CA LYS A 44 20.84 27.12 0.87
C LYS A 44 20.87 25.77 0.16
N ASN A 45 21.87 24.94 0.42
CA ASN A 45 22.03 23.62 -0.20
C ASN A 45 21.05 22.57 0.37
N ILE A 46 20.80 22.56 1.69
CA ILE A 46 19.89 21.57 2.31
C ILE A 46 18.44 21.89 1.98
N ALA A 47 18.08 23.18 1.92
CA ALA A 47 16.75 23.62 1.51
C ALA A 47 16.34 23.17 0.09
N LEU A 48 17.31 22.80 -0.77
CA LEU A 48 17.04 22.28 -2.11
C LEU A 48 16.71 20.79 -2.13
N PHE A 49 17.01 20.03 -1.07
CA PHE A 49 16.84 18.59 -1.04
C PHE A 49 15.40 18.14 -1.35
N PRO A 50 14.34 18.74 -0.78
CA PRO A 50 12.97 18.34 -1.11
C PRO A 50 12.65 18.57 -2.59
N SER A 51 13.16 19.64 -3.19
CA SER A 51 12.93 19.96 -4.61
C SER A 51 13.64 18.98 -5.54
N ILE A 52 14.86 18.56 -5.19
CA ILE A 52 15.62 17.52 -5.92
C ILE A 52 14.92 16.16 -5.79
N ALA A 53 14.52 15.78 -4.58
CA ALA A 53 13.77 14.56 -4.32
C ALA A 53 12.45 14.53 -5.09
N ALA A 54 11.71 15.64 -5.14
CA ALA A 54 10.50 15.75 -5.95
C ALA A 54 10.77 15.49 -7.43
N SER A 55 11.85 16.03 -8.00
CA SER A 55 12.24 15.74 -9.39
C SER A 55 12.55 14.25 -9.60
N LEU A 56 13.24 13.60 -8.66
CA LEU A 56 13.51 12.16 -8.73
C LEU A 56 12.22 11.32 -8.63
N VAL A 57 11.28 11.73 -7.77
CA VAL A 57 9.97 11.08 -7.65
C VAL A 57 9.16 11.22 -8.95
N MET A 58 9.23 12.36 -9.64
CA MET A 58 8.64 12.55 -10.97
C MET A 58 9.26 11.62 -12.03
N GLU A 59 10.52 11.24 -11.87
CA GLU A 59 11.21 10.22 -12.67
C GLU A 59 10.91 8.78 -12.20
N MET A 60 9.83 8.59 -11.43
CA MET A 60 9.34 7.30 -10.90
C MET A 60 10.28 6.62 -9.91
N HIS A 61 11.23 7.35 -9.32
CA HIS A 61 12.00 6.85 -8.19
C HIS A 61 11.12 6.73 -6.94
N SER A 62 11.44 5.76 -6.07
CA SER A 62 10.67 5.51 -4.86
C SER A 62 10.92 6.55 -3.77
N LEU A 63 9.86 6.97 -3.09
CA LEU A 63 9.92 7.73 -1.85
C LEU A 63 9.41 6.87 -0.70
N GLU A 64 10.16 6.81 0.40
CA GLU A 64 9.77 6.09 1.60
C GLU A 64 8.86 6.95 2.49
N LEU A 65 7.66 6.44 2.77
CA LEU A 65 6.66 7.07 3.63
C LEU A 65 6.78 6.64 5.09
N MET A 66 7.23 5.41 5.33
CA MET A 66 7.45 4.83 6.66
C MET A 66 8.64 3.87 6.57
N ASP A 67 9.67 4.16 7.35
CA ASP A 67 10.85 3.30 7.49
C ASP A 67 10.45 2.04 8.23
N GLY A 68 10.63 0.90 7.58
CA GLY A 68 10.26 -0.35 8.20
C GLY A 68 11.21 -0.80 9.29
N ASP A 69 12.49 -0.45 9.27
CA ASP A 69 13.42 -0.94 10.30
C ASP A 69 13.13 -0.28 11.66
N THR A 70 12.77 1.01 11.63
CA THR A 70 12.54 1.82 12.84
C THR A 70 11.07 2.09 13.16
N GLY A 71 10.15 1.86 12.21
CA GLY A 71 8.76 2.31 12.33
C GLY A 71 8.59 3.83 12.23
N ARG A 72 9.65 4.57 11.89
CA ARG A 72 9.63 6.02 11.80
C ARG A 72 8.89 6.47 10.54
N VAL A 73 7.92 7.36 10.72
CA VAL A 73 7.27 8.09 9.62
C VAL A 73 7.95 9.46 9.50
N PRO A 74 8.79 9.73 8.48
CA PRO A 74 9.53 11.00 8.32
C PRO A 74 8.64 12.14 7.80
N LEU A 75 7.73 12.60 8.66
CA LEU A 75 6.71 13.60 8.35
C LEU A 75 7.29 14.88 7.73
N THR A 76 8.36 15.46 8.30
CA THR A 76 8.88 16.75 7.85
C THR A 76 9.50 16.61 6.46
N TRP A 77 10.29 15.55 6.26
CA TRP A 77 10.92 15.28 4.97
C TRP A 77 9.88 14.98 3.87
N VAL A 78 8.98 14.03 4.11
CA VAL A 78 8.04 13.59 3.08
C VAL A 78 7.05 14.70 2.72
N THR A 79 6.54 15.44 3.71
CA THR A 79 5.64 16.58 3.46
C THR A 79 6.32 17.62 2.58
N ALA A 80 7.58 17.99 2.88
CA ALA A 80 8.33 18.93 2.05
C ALA A 80 8.52 18.43 0.61
N VAL A 81 8.72 17.12 0.40
CA VAL A 81 8.82 16.54 -0.95
C VAL A 81 7.47 16.58 -1.68
N LEU A 82 6.37 16.22 -1.00
CA LEU A 82 5.03 16.23 -1.58
C LEU A 82 4.55 17.66 -1.89
N ASP A 83 4.90 18.64 -1.06
CA ASP A 83 4.64 20.07 -1.32
C ASP A 83 5.38 20.55 -2.57
N GLN A 84 6.64 20.14 -2.74
CA GLN A 84 7.40 20.44 -3.96
C GLN A 84 6.78 19.79 -5.21
N LEU A 85 6.23 18.59 -5.07
CA LEU A 85 5.48 17.94 -6.16
C LEU A 85 4.19 18.72 -6.48
N SER A 86 3.42 19.12 -5.46
CA SER A 86 2.22 19.94 -5.63
C SER A 86 2.55 21.25 -6.37
N LEU A 87 3.60 21.96 -5.94
CA LEU A 87 4.04 23.20 -6.58
C LEU A 87 4.49 23.00 -8.04
N LYS A 88 5.34 22.00 -8.32
CA LYS A 88 5.88 21.75 -9.68
C LYS A 88 4.80 21.29 -10.66
N LEU A 89 3.76 20.62 -10.17
CA LEU A 89 2.71 20.00 -10.97
C LEU A 89 1.39 20.75 -10.94
N ASN A 90 1.34 21.90 -10.26
CA ASN A 90 0.15 22.73 -10.08
C ASN A 90 -1.02 21.96 -9.43
N ASP A 91 -0.74 21.35 -8.27
CA ASP A 91 -1.65 20.58 -7.41
C ASP A 91 -2.56 19.59 -8.17
N PRO A 92 -1.98 18.59 -8.86
CA PRO A 92 -2.76 17.74 -9.72
C PRO A 92 -3.65 16.79 -8.92
N LYS A 93 -4.75 16.35 -9.55
CA LYS A 93 -5.59 15.27 -9.05
C LYS A 93 -4.85 13.94 -9.12
N VAL A 94 -4.92 13.16 -8.04
CA VAL A 94 -4.21 11.90 -7.89
C VAL A 94 -5.13 10.76 -7.50
N LEU A 95 -4.80 9.55 -7.96
CA LEU A 95 -5.37 8.30 -7.48
C LEU A 95 -4.30 7.54 -6.71
N VAL A 96 -4.58 7.17 -5.46
CA VAL A 96 -3.67 6.40 -4.62
C VAL A 96 -4.11 4.94 -4.56
N VAL A 97 -3.27 4.04 -5.06
CA VAL A 97 -3.50 2.59 -5.02
C VAL A 97 -2.46 1.93 -4.14
N SER A 98 -2.90 1.29 -3.06
CA SER A 98 -2.01 0.47 -2.23
C SER A 98 -2.16 -1.02 -2.53
N VAL A 99 -1.10 -1.79 -2.27
CA VAL A 99 -1.14 -3.24 -2.34
C VAL A 99 -0.65 -3.83 -1.03
N VAL A 100 -1.46 -4.71 -0.45
CA VAL A 100 -1.21 -5.35 0.84
C VAL A 100 -1.31 -6.85 0.68
N GLY A 101 -0.41 -7.59 1.31
CA GLY A 101 -0.40 -9.05 1.28
C GLY A 101 0.89 -9.61 1.86
N VAL A 102 0.91 -10.91 2.12
CA VAL A 102 2.04 -11.61 2.74
C VAL A 102 3.34 -11.37 1.95
N GLN A 103 4.50 -11.38 2.62
CA GLN A 103 5.79 -11.26 1.96
C GLN A 103 5.95 -12.32 0.85
N SER A 104 6.57 -11.93 -0.28
CA SER A 104 6.83 -12.82 -1.42
C SER A 104 5.59 -13.39 -2.15
N SER A 105 4.39 -12.85 -1.87
CA SER A 105 3.14 -13.20 -2.56
C SER A 105 2.99 -12.68 -4.00
N GLY A 106 4.03 -12.03 -4.55
CA GLY A 106 4.01 -11.51 -5.93
C GLY A 106 3.43 -10.10 -6.10
N LYS A 107 3.29 -9.31 -5.02
CA LYS A 107 2.81 -7.91 -5.05
C LYS A 107 3.57 -7.03 -6.05
N SER A 108 4.89 -6.96 -5.89
CA SER A 108 5.77 -6.16 -6.75
C SER A 108 5.74 -6.66 -8.20
N THR A 109 5.60 -7.98 -8.43
CA THR A 109 5.41 -8.55 -9.77
C THR A 109 4.08 -8.11 -10.40
N LEU A 110 2.99 -8.14 -9.64
CA LEU A 110 1.68 -7.65 -10.07
C LEU A 110 1.74 -6.16 -10.45
N LEU A 111 2.31 -5.34 -9.57
CA LEU A 111 2.45 -3.91 -9.79
C LEU A 111 3.35 -3.57 -11.00
N ASN A 112 4.46 -4.29 -11.16
CA ASN A 112 5.33 -4.16 -12.33
C ASN A 112 4.57 -4.45 -13.63
N SER A 113 3.76 -5.52 -13.64
CA SER A 113 2.97 -5.87 -14.82
C SER A 113 1.80 -4.92 -15.07
N MET A 114 1.14 -4.40 -14.03
CA MET A 114 0.02 -3.46 -14.17
C MET A 114 0.47 -2.10 -14.71
N PHE A 115 1.56 -1.58 -14.17
CA PHE A 115 1.93 -0.19 -14.33
C PHE A 115 3.27 0.03 -15.04
N GLY A 116 3.91 -1.04 -15.54
CA GLY A 116 5.22 -0.95 -16.20
C GLY A 116 6.35 -0.57 -15.25
N LEU A 117 6.14 -0.81 -13.95
CA LEU A 117 7.09 -0.44 -12.89
C LEU A 117 8.28 -1.40 -12.85
N ARG A 118 9.36 -0.96 -12.19
CA ARG A 118 10.58 -1.76 -11.96
C ARG A 118 10.84 -1.94 -10.46
N PHE A 119 9.85 -2.44 -9.74
CA PHE A 119 10.04 -2.88 -8.36
C PHE A 119 11.05 -4.03 -8.35
N PRO A 120 12.03 -4.02 -7.43
CA PRO A 120 12.98 -5.12 -7.32
C PRO A 120 12.25 -6.41 -6.92
N VAL A 121 12.04 -7.32 -7.86
CA VAL A 121 11.36 -8.62 -7.64
C VAL A 121 12.29 -9.70 -7.04
N ARG A 122 13.40 -9.31 -6.41
CA ARG A 122 14.42 -10.26 -5.93
C ARG A 122 14.12 -10.74 -4.51
N ALA A 123 14.13 -12.06 -4.32
CA ALA A 123 14.15 -12.65 -2.99
C ALA A 123 15.40 -12.16 -2.22
N GLY A 124 15.21 -11.55 -1.06
CA GLY A 124 16.30 -11.08 -0.19
C GLY A 124 16.81 -9.66 -0.47
N ARG A 125 16.00 -8.79 -1.09
CA ARG A 125 16.32 -7.37 -1.30
C ARG A 125 15.22 -6.40 -0.81
N CYS A 126 14.37 -6.85 0.09
CA CYS A 126 13.21 -6.06 0.50
C CYS A 126 13.57 -5.23 1.74
N THR A 127 13.71 -3.92 1.57
CA THR A 127 13.70 -2.97 2.69
C THR A 127 12.29 -2.96 3.25
N ARG A 128 12.13 -3.27 4.54
CA ARG A 128 10.81 -3.20 5.19
C ARG A 128 10.33 -1.75 5.14
N GLY A 129 9.03 -1.51 4.94
CA GLY A 129 8.49 -0.16 4.97
C GLY A 129 7.34 0.08 4.01
N LEU A 130 6.93 1.34 3.93
CA LEU A 130 5.89 1.84 3.04
C LEU A 130 6.53 2.76 2.01
N PHE A 131 6.42 2.42 0.73
CA PHE A 131 7.04 3.18 -0.34
C PHE A 131 5.99 3.63 -1.35
N ILE A 132 6.18 4.83 -1.90
CA ILE A 132 5.37 5.31 -3.04
C ILE A 132 6.19 5.44 -4.31
N ARG A 133 5.50 5.24 -5.43
CA ARG A 133 5.95 5.67 -6.74
C ARG A 133 4.89 6.50 -7.41
N PHE A 134 5.35 7.53 -8.11
CA PHE A 134 4.51 8.53 -8.75
C PHE A 134 4.52 8.30 -10.27
N LEU A 135 3.35 8.10 -10.87
CA LEU A 135 3.22 7.78 -12.29
C LEU A 135 2.34 8.81 -13.00
N PRO A 136 2.85 9.52 -14.01
CA PRO A 136 2.01 10.35 -14.88
C PRO A 136 1.05 9.48 -15.69
N ILE A 137 -0.18 9.97 -15.84
CA ILE A 137 -1.17 9.43 -16.75
C ILE A 137 -1.13 10.24 -18.05
N GLU A 138 -1.24 9.57 -19.19
CA GLU A 138 -1.37 10.24 -20.49
C GLU A 138 -2.58 11.19 -20.48
N GLU A 139 -2.41 12.42 -20.98
CA GLU A 139 -3.40 13.51 -20.88
C GLU A 139 -4.82 13.11 -21.28
N LYS A 140 -4.99 12.45 -22.45
CA LYS A 140 -6.29 11.96 -22.92
C LYS A 140 -6.94 10.94 -21.97
N LEU A 141 -6.11 10.09 -21.37
CA LEU A 141 -6.57 9.12 -20.39
C LEU A 141 -6.87 9.82 -19.06
N ALA A 142 -6.10 10.82 -18.66
CA ALA A 142 -6.35 11.62 -17.47
C ALA A 142 -7.70 12.35 -17.55
N GLU A 143 -8.06 12.93 -18.70
CA GLU A 143 -9.37 13.53 -18.94
C GLU A 143 -10.52 12.52 -18.76
N THR A 144 -10.32 11.31 -19.27
CA THR A 144 -11.31 10.23 -19.15
C THR A 144 -11.43 9.73 -17.71
N LEU A 145 -10.30 9.62 -17.01
CA LEU A 145 -10.25 9.04 -15.68
C LEU A 145 -10.53 10.04 -14.55
N GLY A 146 -10.39 11.35 -14.80
CA GLY A 146 -10.59 12.39 -13.79
C GLY A 146 -9.39 12.63 -12.87
N PHE A 147 -8.24 12.01 -13.13
CA PHE A 147 -7.00 12.23 -12.37
C PHE A 147 -5.77 12.20 -13.30
N SER A 148 -4.74 12.96 -12.94
CA SER A 148 -3.54 13.16 -13.77
C SER A 148 -2.37 12.29 -13.35
N TYR A 149 -2.36 11.80 -12.11
CA TYR A 149 -1.28 10.96 -11.60
C TYR A 149 -1.79 9.78 -10.77
N LEU A 150 -1.09 8.67 -10.88
CA LEU A 150 -1.29 7.48 -10.05
C LEU A 150 -0.15 7.38 -9.04
N ILE A 151 -0.49 7.31 -7.76
CA ILE A 151 0.44 7.02 -6.67
C ILE A 151 0.29 5.55 -6.32
N VAL A 152 1.32 4.76 -6.56
CA VAL A 152 1.34 3.34 -6.18
C VAL A 152 2.06 3.21 -4.86
N VAL A 153 1.35 2.75 -3.83
CA VAL A 153 1.87 2.47 -2.49
C VAL A 153 2.20 0.97 -2.41
N ASP A 154 3.48 0.63 -2.29
CA ASP A 154 3.94 -0.74 -2.08
C ASP A 154 4.27 -0.97 -0.61
N THR A 155 3.80 -2.10 -0.07
CA THR A 155 4.11 -2.53 1.29
C THR A 155 5.15 -3.66 1.25
N GLU A 156 6.31 -3.42 1.86
CA GLU A 156 7.35 -4.44 1.96
C GLU A 156 7.53 -4.93 3.41
N GLY A 157 7.69 -6.25 3.55
CA GLY A 157 8.07 -6.90 4.82
C GLY A 157 6.94 -7.29 5.77
N ILE A 158 5.67 -7.20 5.36
CA ILE A 158 4.54 -7.71 6.17
C ILE A 158 4.71 -9.21 6.44
N ARG A 159 4.67 -9.62 7.72
CA ARG A 159 4.84 -11.00 8.19
C ARG A 159 6.20 -11.60 7.79
N SER A 160 7.26 -10.81 7.86
CA SER A 160 8.59 -11.31 7.51
C SER A 160 9.11 -12.37 8.49
N ILE A 161 9.72 -13.43 7.97
CA ILE A 161 10.25 -14.57 8.76
C ILE A 161 11.33 -14.14 9.77
N ASP A 162 12.00 -13.00 9.52
CA ASP A 162 13.13 -12.53 10.32
C ASP A 162 12.72 -11.57 11.44
N HIS A 163 11.47 -11.08 11.46
CA HIS A 163 10.92 -10.20 12.47
C HIS A 163 9.42 -10.47 12.67
N ASP A 164 9.05 -11.18 13.74
CA ASP A 164 7.65 -11.38 14.18
C ASP A 164 7.18 -10.19 15.03
N ASP A 165 7.27 -8.98 14.48
CA ASP A 165 6.68 -7.79 15.11
C ASP A 165 5.31 -7.51 14.53
N ARG A 166 4.31 -8.20 15.10
CA ARG A 166 2.90 -8.01 14.72
C ARG A 166 2.44 -6.57 14.89
N ARG A 167 3.04 -5.78 15.78
CA ARG A 167 2.63 -4.37 15.97
C ARG A 167 3.09 -3.52 14.81
N PHE A 168 4.35 -3.68 14.39
CA PHE A 168 4.85 -3.01 13.21
C PHE A 168 4.02 -3.37 11.95
N ASP A 169 3.69 -4.64 11.77
CA ASP A 169 2.82 -5.08 10.68
C ASP A 169 1.44 -4.41 10.74
N ASN A 170 0.86 -4.29 11.95
CA ASN A 170 -0.40 -3.60 12.15
C ASN A 170 -0.32 -2.13 11.73
N GLU A 171 0.72 -1.42 12.16
CA GLU A 171 0.94 -0.01 11.83
C GLU A 171 1.15 0.19 10.32
N LEU A 172 2.00 -0.63 9.70
CA LEU A 172 2.29 -0.56 8.27
C LEU A 172 1.04 -0.78 7.42
N VAL A 173 0.28 -1.84 7.71
CA VAL A 173 -0.97 -2.14 6.99
C VAL A 173 -2.00 -1.04 7.24
N THR A 174 -2.21 -0.65 8.49
CA THR A 174 -3.16 0.44 8.81
C THR A 174 -2.80 1.72 8.07
N PHE A 175 -1.52 2.07 7.99
CA PHE A 175 -1.08 3.27 7.28
C PHE A 175 -1.33 3.17 5.78
N ALA A 176 -1.01 2.02 5.18
CA ALA A 176 -1.24 1.78 3.75
C ALA A 176 -2.71 1.89 3.35
N PHE A 177 -3.63 1.43 4.20
CA PHE A 177 -5.07 1.60 4.00
C PHE A 177 -5.49 3.05 4.13
N SER A 178 -5.02 3.72 5.18
CA SER A 178 -5.47 5.06 5.57
C SER A 178 -5.15 6.13 4.51
N ILE A 179 -4.04 5.98 3.77
CA ILE A 179 -3.63 6.95 2.75
C ILE A 179 -4.17 6.62 1.34
N ALA A 180 -4.74 5.42 1.13
CA ALA A 180 -5.13 4.94 -0.20
C ALA A 180 -6.59 5.27 -0.56
N ASN A 181 -6.84 5.44 -1.85
CA ASN A 181 -8.18 5.46 -2.42
C ASN A 181 -8.69 4.04 -2.69
N VAL A 182 -7.79 3.18 -3.17
CA VAL A 182 -8.06 1.78 -3.47
C VAL A 182 -6.95 0.92 -2.87
N THR A 183 -7.30 -0.11 -2.11
CA THR A 183 -6.36 -1.11 -1.61
C THR A 183 -6.60 -2.45 -2.30
N ILE A 184 -5.53 -3.05 -2.82
CA ILE A 184 -5.53 -4.39 -3.41
C ILE A 184 -4.99 -5.38 -2.39
N PHE A 185 -5.84 -6.29 -1.93
CA PHE A 185 -5.43 -7.47 -1.18
C PHE A 185 -4.85 -8.51 -2.14
N ASN A 186 -3.57 -8.80 -1.97
CA ASN A 186 -2.85 -9.80 -2.74
C ASN A 186 -2.73 -11.09 -1.94
N ILE A 187 -3.52 -12.09 -2.31
CA ILE A 187 -3.58 -13.40 -1.66
C ILE A 187 -2.83 -14.40 -2.54
N GLU A 188 -1.87 -15.14 -1.98
CA GLU A 188 -1.15 -16.18 -2.70
C GLU A 188 -1.80 -17.56 -2.46
N GLY A 189 -2.01 -18.32 -3.54
CA GLY A 189 -2.51 -19.69 -3.47
C GLY A 189 -4.03 -19.78 -3.32
N GLU A 190 -4.53 -21.00 -3.17
CA GLU A 190 -5.96 -21.30 -3.16
C GLU A 190 -6.62 -21.12 -1.78
N ASN A 191 -5.84 -21.18 -0.70
CA ASN A 191 -6.32 -21.08 0.67
C ASN A 191 -5.80 -19.81 1.34
N ILE A 192 -6.63 -19.19 2.18
CA ILE A 192 -6.19 -18.11 3.07
C ILE A 192 -5.50 -18.76 4.28
N ASP A 193 -4.21 -18.49 4.45
CA ASP A 193 -3.45 -18.95 5.61
C ASP A 193 -3.66 -18.05 6.84
N SER A 194 -3.05 -18.42 7.96
CA SER A 194 -3.13 -17.65 9.20
C SER A 194 -2.52 -16.25 9.09
N ASP A 195 -1.49 -16.09 8.25
CA ASP A 195 -0.79 -14.81 8.08
C ASP A 195 -1.66 -13.82 7.31
N MET A 196 -2.28 -14.26 6.22
CA MET A 196 -3.24 -13.47 5.46
C MET A 196 -4.50 -13.21 6.28
N THR A 197 -4.97 -14.17 7.08
CA THR A 197 -6.10 -13.94 8.02
C THR A 197 -5.77 -12.81 9.00
N GLY A 198 -4.55 -12.78 9.54
CA GLY A 198 -4.08 -11.68 10.37
C GLY A 198 -4.06 -10.34 9.64
N ILE A 199 -3.60 -10.30 8.39
CA ILE A 199 -3.62 -9.09 7.55
C ILE A 199 -5.06 -8.59 7.32
N LEU A 200 -5.99 -9.49 7.04
CA LEU A 200 -7.40 -9.17 6.83
C LEU A 200 -8.04 -8.60 8.10
N GLN A 201 -7.71 -9.14 9.28
CA GLN A 201 -8.17 -8.61 10.56
C GLN A 201 -7.65 -7.18 10.79
N ILE A 202 -6.37 -6.93 10.53
CA ILE A 202 -5.78 -5.59 10.62
C ILE A 202 -6.47 -4.63 9.65
N ALA A 203 -6.73 -5.08 8.42
CA ALA A 203 -7.45 -4.27 7.45
C ALA A 203 -8.88 -3.96 7.91
N ALA A 204 -9.58 -4.92 8.52
CA ALA A 204 -10.90 -4.67 9.10
C ALA A 204 -10.83 -3.60 10.22
N HIS A 205 -9.85 -3.67 11.12
CA HIS A 205 -9.60 -2.61 12.11
C HIS A 205 -9.38 -1.24 11.46
N ALA A 206 -8.53 -1.16 10.43
CA ALA A 206 -8.23 0.08 9.73
C ALA A 206 -9.49 0.66 9.06
N LEU A 207 -10.25 -0.17 8.35
CA LEU A 207 -11.48 0.24 7.67
C LEU A 207 -12.56 0.71 8.64
N MET A 208 -12.74 0.03 9.79
CA MET A 208 -13.65 0.51 10.84
C MET A 208 -13.26 1.90 11.33
N ARG A 209 -11.96 2.12 11.61
CA ARG A 209 -11.44 3.42 12.05
C ARG A 209 -11.68 4.51 11.02
N MET A 210 -11.41 4.21 9.75
CA MET A 210 -11.66 5.11 8.63
C MET A 210 -13.15 5.46 8.49
N LYS A 211 -14.05 4.48 8.71
CA LYS A 211 -15.49 4.71 8.66
C LYS A 211 -16.00 5.63 9.77
N GLU A 212 -15.44 5.57 10.97
CA GLU A 212 -15.79 6.50 12.06
C GLU A 212 -15.41 7.96 11.74
N VAL A 213 -14.56 8.17 10.75
CA VAL A 213 -14.08 9.49 10.31
C VAL A 213 -14.50 9.85 8.89
N ASP A 214 -15.51 9.16 8.37
CA ASP A 214 -16.08 9.40 7.04
C ASP A 214 -15.03 9.34 5.90
N LEU A 215 -14.06 8.45 6.05
CA LEU A 215 -13.07 8.14 5.03
C LEU A 215 -13.36 6.80 4.39
N GLU A 216 -13.40 6.81 3.07
CA GLU A 216 -13.63 5.60 2.27
C GLU A 216 -12.34 5.11 1.61
N CYS A 217 -12.14 3.80 1.64
CA CYS A 217 -11.14 3.10 0.84
C CYS A 217 -11.83 1.93 0.13
N LYS A 218 -11.80 1.93 -1.21
CA LYS A 218 -12.31 0.79 -1.99
C LYS A 218 -11.34 -0.38 -1.88
N CYS A 219 -11.86 -1.59 -1.85
CA CYS A 219 -11.04 -2.80 -1.73
C CYS A 219 -11.19 -3.68 -2.96
N LYS A 220 -10.06 -4.25 -3.41
CA LYS A 220 -10.03 -5.32 -4.41
C LYS A 220 -9.28 -6.52 -3.89
N ILE A 221 -9.64 -7.70 -4.37
CA ILE A 221 -8.94 -8.93 -4.01
C ILE A 221 -8.37 -9.54 -5.27
N VAL A 222 -7.06 -9.76 -5.25
CA VAL A 222 -6.33 -10.44 -6.30
C VAL A 222 -5.75 -11.72 -5.71
N GLN A 223 -6.22 -12.85 -6.20
CA GLN A 223 -5.72 -14.16 -5.80
C GLN A 223 -4.73 -14.67 -6.85
N GLN A 224 -3.45 -14.75 -6.47
CA GLN A 224 -2.37 -15.19 -7.32
C GLN A 224 -2.16 -16.70 -7.25
N ARG A 225 -1.58 -17.25 -8.32
CA ARG A 225 -1.14 -18.66 -8.42
C ARG A 225 -2.28 -19.68 -8.37
N VAL A 226 -3.49 -19.26 -8.70
CA VAL A 226 -4.63 -20.17 -8.90
C VAL A 226 -4.57 -20.70 -10.33
N ALA A 227 -4.69 -22.02 -10.50
CA ALA A 227 -4.72 -22.63 -11.83
C ALA A 227 -5.93 -22.10 -12.63
N ASP A 228 -5.84 -22.11 -13.96
CA ASP A 228 -6.91 -21.58 -14.82
C ASP A 228 -8.27 -22.22 -14.45
N LEU A 229 -9.18 -21.37 -13.96
CA LEU A 229 -10.54 -21.77 -13.65
C LEU A 229 -11.31 -21.93 -14.97
N THR A 230 -11.51 -23.17 -15.39
CA THR A 230 -12.33 -23.52 -16.57
C THR A 230 -13.82 -23.39 -16.26
N ALA A 231 -14.70 -23.50 -17.26
CA ALA A 231 -16.15 -23.52 -17.04
C ALA A 231 -16.61 -24.66 -16.10
N ALA A 232 -15.82 -25.74 -15.98
CA ALA A 232 -16.05 -26.84 -15.05
C ALA A 232 -15.66 -26.51 -13.60
N ASP A 233 -14.90 -25.43 -13.37
CA ASP A 233 -14.43 -25.02 -12.04
C ASP A 233 -15.37 -24.00 -11.36
N ARG A 234 -16.54 -23.67 -11.94
CA ARG A 234 -17.51 -22.72 -11.34
C ARG A 234 -17.88 -23.07 -9.89
N ASN A 235 -18.04 -24.36 -9.59
CA ASN A 235 -18.34 -24.83 -8.23
C ASN A 235 -17.14 -24.64 -7.28
N LYS A 236 -15.90 -24.74 -7.78
CA LYS A 236 -14.72 -24.42 -6.98
C LYS A 236 -14.63 -22.91 -6.76
N VAL A 237 -14.90 -22.10 -7.78
CA VAL A 237 -14.91 -20.63 -7.68
C VAL A 237 -15.93 -20.14 -6.65
N SER A 238 -17.15 -20.70 -6.64
CA SER A 238 -18.15 -20.36 -5.64
C SER A 238 -17.70 -20.75 -4.23
N THR A 239 -17.11 -21.94 -4.08
CA THR A 239 -16.56 -22.41 -2.79
C THR A 239 -15.41 -21.51 -2.30
N PHE A 240 -14.48 -21.11 -3.18
CA PHE A 240 -13.39 -20.19 -2.84
C PHE A 240 -13.92 -18.81 -2.45
N LYS A 241 -14.89 -18.30 -3.22
CA LYS A 241 -15.55 -17.02 -2.93
C LYS A 241 -16.26 -17.04 -1.58
N GLU A 242 -16.96 -18.13 -1.26
CA GLU A 242 -17.58 -18.35 0.05
C GLU A 242 -16.53 -18.43 1.17
N GLY A 243 -15.42 -19.14 0.95
CA GLY A 243 -14.32 -19.21 1.91
C GLY A 243 -13.70 -17.84 2.19
N ILE A 244 -13.42 -17.04 1.15
CA ILE A 244 -12.92 -15.66 1.30
C ILE A 244 -13.92 -14.82 2.09
N LYS A 245 -15.21 -14.89 1.74
CA LYS A 245 -16.26 -14.15 2.44
C LYS A 245 -16.33 -14.52 3.92
N GLN A 246 -16.32 -15.81 4.24
CA GLN A 246 -16.37 -16.29 5.62
C GLN A 246 -15.16 -15.80 6.43
N THR A 247 -13.96 -15.86 5.85
CA THR A 247 -12.74 -15.37 6.50
C THR A 247 -12.79 -13.86 6.72
N LEU A 248 -13.28 -13.08 5.75
CA LEU A 248 -13.46 -11.64 5.88
C LEU A 248 -14.47 -11.28 6.97
N ASP A 249 -15.62 -11.95 7.00
CA ASP A 249 -16.66 -11.73 8.02
C ASP A 249 -16.15 -12.12 9.41
N ALA A 250 -15.44 -13.25 9.53
CA ALA A 250 -14.83 -13.67 10.79
C ALA A 250 -13.77 -12.67 11.28
N ALA A 251 -12.88 -12.22 10.40
CA ALA A 251 -11.88 -11.21 10.72
C ALA A 251 -12.52 -9.88 11.17
N THR A 252 -13.66 -9.51 10.58
CA THR A 252 -14.43 -8.33 10.96
C THR A 252 -14.98 -8.47 12.37
N LYS A 253 -15.60 -9.61 12.72
CA LYS A 253 -16.14 -9.82 14.06
C LYS A 253 -15.08 -9.72 15.14
N ILE A 254 -13.94 -10.40 14.93
CA ILE A 254 -12.82 -10.37 15.88
C ILE A 254 -12.28 -8.94 16.02
N ALA A 255 -12.20 -8.19 14.92
CA ALA A 255 -11.78 -6.79 14.97
C ALA A 255 -12.78 -5.89 15.72
N ALA A 256 -14.08 -6.09 15.52
CA ALA A 256 -15.13 -5.33 16.18
C ALA A 256 -15.15 -5.59 17.70
N GLU A 257 -14.98 -6.84 18.12
CA GLU A 257 -14.82 -7.24 19.52
C GLU A 257 -13.62 -6.53 20.17
N ALA A 258 -12.46 -6.56 19.51
CA ALA A 258 -11.25 -5.93 20.03
C ALA A 258 -11.33 -4.39 20.12
N GLU A 259 -12.21 -3.74 19.36
CA GLU A 259 -12.47 -2.29 19.43
C GLU A 259 -13.64 -1.92 20.37
N GLY A 260 -14.31 -2.90 20.99
CA GLY A 260 -15.50 -2.66 21.82
C GLY A 260 -16.73 -2.19 21.01
N LEU A 261 -16.78 -2.54 19.72
CA LEU A 261 -17.86 -2.23 18.79
C LEU A 261 -18.67 -3.49 18.42
N GLU A 262 -18.77 -4.42 19.37
CA GLU A 262 -19.49 -5.68 19.24
C GLU A 262 -20.92 -5.46 18.74
N GLY A 263 -21.34 -6.26 17.76
CA GLY A 263 -22.67 -6.17 17.15
C GLY A 263 -22.88 -4.97 16.21
N ARG A 264 -21.94 -4.02 16.10
CA ARG A 264 -22.02 -2.92 15.13
C ARG A 264 -21.52 -3.31 13.74
N TYR A 265 -20.47 -4.15 13.70
CA TYR A 265 -19.85 -4.64 12.48
C TYR A 265 -19.73 -6.17 12.55
N GLU A 266 -20.50 -6.89 11.74
CA GLU A 266 -20.53 -8.35 11.74
C GLU A 266 -20.01 -8.97 10.44
N LYS A 267 -20.08 -8.21 9.35
CA LYS A 267 -19.67 -8.60 8.01
C LYS A 267 -18.68 -7.60 7.45
N PHE A 268 -17.79 -8.05 6.59
CA PHE A 268 -16.82 -7.15 5.97
C PHE A 268 -17.49 -6.09 5.08
N SER A 269 -18.67 -6.40 4.53
CA SER A 269 -19.52 -5.43 3.83
C SER A 269 -20.00 -4.28 4.72
N ASP A 270 -19.98 -4.45 6.04
CA ASP A 270 -20.39 -3.41 6.98
C ASP A 270 -19.31 -2.34 7.14
N VAL A 271 -18.06 -2.62 6.77
CA VAL A 271 -16.92 -1.69 6.88
C VAL A 271 -16.45 -1.18 5.52
N VAL A 272 -16.67 -1.93 4.43
CA VAL A 272 -16.32 -1.50 3.06
C VAL A 272 -17.27 -2.09 2.02
N GLU A 273 -17.62 -1.32 0.99
CA GLU A 273 -18.34 -1.86 -0.17
C GLU A 273 -17.41 -2.77 -0.97
N LEU A 274 -17.63 -4.09 -0.87
CA LEU A 274 -16.88 -5.11 -1.61
C LEU A 274 -17.86 -6.06 -2.31
N LYS A 275 -17.91 -6.00 -3.64
CA LYS A 275 -18.71 -6.91 -4.46
C LYS A 275 -17.80 -7.99 -5.01
N LEU A 276 -17.74 -9.13 -4.33
CA LEU A 276 -16.87 -10.25 -4.72
C LEU A 276 -17.10 -10.76 -6.16
N ASP A 277 -18.24 -10.49 -6.81
CA ASP A 277 -18.42 -10.83 -8.23
C ASP A 277 -17.61 -9.92 -9.18
N GLU A 278 -17.31 -8.71 -8.76
CA GLU A 278 -16.62 -7.68 -9.56
C GLU A 278 -15.18 -7.46 -9.06
N ASP A 279 -14.99 -7.45 -7.74
CA ASP A 279 -13.76 -7.04 -7.06
C ASP A 279 -12.79 -8.19 -6.77
N LEU A 280 -13.23 -9.45 -6.90
CA LEU A 280 -12.37 -10.63 -6.78
C LEU A 280 -11.88 -11.07 -8.17
N GLN A 281 -10.56 -11.11 -8.33
CA GLN A 281 -9.91 -11.46 -9.59
C GLN A 281 -8.86 -12.55 -9.35
N TYR A 282 -8.88 -13.58 -10.19
CA TYR A 282 -7.93 -14.69 -10.14
C TYR A 282 -6.86 -14.52 -11.21
N ILE A 283 -5.59 -14.62 -10.81
CA ILE A 283 -4.44 -14.52 -11.70
C ILE A 283 -3.60 -15.81 -11.60
N PRO A 284 -3.26 -16.45 -12.73
CA PRO A 284 -2.37 -17.61 -12.72
C PRO A 284 -0.93 -17.24 -12.36
N CYS A 285 -0.03 -18.22 -12.25
CA CYS A 285 1.40 -17.91 -12.12
C CYS A 285 1.93 -17.22 -13.38
N LEU A 286 2.76 -16.17 -13.22
CA LEU A 286 3.48 -15.53 -14.32
C LEU A 286 4.43 -16.52 -15.01
N TRP A 287 5.11 -17.36 -14.23
CA TRP A 287 6.01 -18.39 -14.74
C TRP A 287 5.37 -19.78 -14.53
N LYS A 288 5.27 -20.57 -15.60
CA LYS A 288 4.83 -21.98 -15.52
C LYS A 288 5.96 -22.95 -15.11
N GLY A 289 7.18 -22.43 -14.95
CA GLY A 289 8.41 -23.15 -14.60
C GLY A 289 9.64 -22.23 -14.70
N GLY A 290 10.80 -22.66 -14.19
CA GLY A 290 12.01 -21.82 -14.08
C GLY A 290 12.63 -21.33 -15.40
N MET A 291 12.29 -21.98 -16.52
CA MET A 291 12.74 -21.64 -17.88
C MET A 291 11.57 -21.52 -18.87
N SER A 292 10.33 -21.48 -18.36
CA SER A 292 9.14 -21.40 -19.21
C SER A 292 8.89 -19.96 -19.67
N PRO A 293 8.34 -19.76 -20.89
CA PRO A 293 7.93 -18.41 -21.31
C PRO A 293 6.88 -17.84 -20.34
N PRO A 294 6.78 -16.50 -20.24
CA PRO A 294 5.74 -15.85 -19.44
C PRO A 294 4.35 -16.37 -19.84
N ASN A 295 3.51 -16.62 -18.84
CA ASN A 295 2.14 -17.06 -19.05
C ASN A 295 1.32 -15.92 -19.65
N HIS A 296 0.94 -16.02 -20.93
CA HIS A 296 0.17 -14.99 -21.63
C HIS A 296 -1.14 -14.63 -20.90
N MET A 297 -1.78 -15.61 -20.25
CA MET A 297 -3.01 -15.40 -19.47
C MET A 297 -2.80 -14.48 -18.26
N TYR A 298 -1.59 -14.43 -17.72
CA TYR A 298 -1.23 -13.49 -16.65
C TYR A 298 -1.40 -12.05 -17.15
N SER A 299 -0.81 -11.73 -18.30
CA SER A 299 -0.86 -10.39 -18.89
C SER A 299 -2.30 -9.98 -19.24
N GLU A 300 -3.12 -10.89 -19.78
CA GLU A 300 -4.53 -10.61 -20.06
C GLU A 300 -5.33 -10.28 -18.80
N LYS A 301 -5.13 -11.06 -17.72
CA LYS A 301 -5.80 -10.82 -16.43
C LYS A 301 -5.33 -9.52 -15.80
N VAL A 302 -4.03 -9.22 -15.85
CA VAL A 302 -3.47 -7.96 -15.37
C VAL A 302 -4.09 -6.76 -16.09
N VAL A 303 -4.24 -6.83 -17.42
CA VAL A 303 -4.91 -5.77 -18.19
C VAL A 303 -6.38 -5.63 -17.77
N LYS A 304 -7.10 -6.74 -17.55
CA LYS A 304 -8.48 -6.70 -17.04
C LYS A 304 -8.57 -6.04 -15.66
N ILE A 305 -7.67 -6.36 -14.75
CA ILE A 305 -7.67 -5.76 -13.41
C ILE A 305 -7.30 -4.28 -13.48
N LYS A 306 -6.29 -3.92 -14.29
CA LYS A 306 -5.92 -2.52 -14.54
C LYS A 306 -7.12 -1.71 -15.06
N ASN A 307 -7.83 -2.24 -16.07
CA ASN A 307 -9.00 -1.60 -16.66
C ASN A 307 -10.20 -1.58 -15.71
N GLY A 308 -10.37 -2.62 -14.89
CA GLY A 308 -11.39 -2.63 -13.85
C GLY A 308 -11.08 -1.66 -12.72
N SER A 309 -9.80 -1.42 -12.41
CA SER A 309 -9.36 -0.42 -11.44
C SER A 309 -9.45 1.00 -11.99
N SER A 310 -9.26 1.19 -13.30
CA SER A 310 -9.49 2.47 -13.95
C SER A 310 -10.97 2.80 -14.09
N ARG A 311 -11.87 1.82 -14.30
CA ARG A 311 -13.33 2.05 -14.30
C ARG A 311 -13.89 2.60 -12.98
N ILE A 312 -13.17 2.46 -11.88
CA ILE A 312 -13.52 3.04 -10.57
C ILE A 312 -13.50 4.57 -10.63
N SER A 313 -12.73 5.15 -11.55
CA SER A 313 -12.51 6.59 -11.63
C SER A 313 -13.70 7.35 -12.23
N ASN A 314 -14.56 6.69 -13.03
CA ASN A 314 -15.69 7.38 -13.68
C ASN A 314 -16.84 7.70 -12.72
N LYS A 315 -16.88 7.07 -11.54
CA LYS A 315 -17.87 7.35 -10.49
C LYS A 315 -17.26 7.09 -9.11
N ILE A 316 -17.02 8.18 -8.37
CA ILE A 316 -16.93 8.19 -6.90
C ILE A 316 -15.59 7.64 -6.38
N ILE A 317 -14.64 8.53 -6.08
CA ILE A 317 -13.85 8.37 -4.87
C ILE A 317 -13.88 9.70 -4.15
N THR A 318 -14.60 9.74 -3.02
CA THR A 318 -14.72 10.90 -2.15
C THR A 318 -13.92 10.66 -0.87
N PRO A 319 -13.16 11.66 -0.39
CA PRO A 319 -12.84 12.90 -1.08
C PRO A 319 -11.93 12.66 -2.30
N GLU A 320 -12.13 13.47 -3.33
CA GLU A 320 -11.21 13.54 -4.47
C GLU A 320 -9.86 14.04 -3.95
N LEU A 321 -8.77 13.32 -4.25
CA LEU A 321 -7.44 13.69 -3.77
C LEU A 321 -6.72 14.55 -4.80
N THR A 322 -6.31 15.75 -4.40
CA THR A 322 -5.18 16.48 -5.00
C THR A 322 -3.88 16.13 -4.27
N MET A 323 -2.72 16.48 -4.83
CA MET A 323 -1.44 16.31 -4.14
C MET A 323 -1.42 16.95 -2.76
N THR A 324 -2.02 18.13 -2.62
CA THR A 324 -2.12 18.86 -1.35
C THR A 324 -2.95 18.07 -0.34
N THR A 325 -4.17 17.66 -0.70
CA THR A 325 -5.02 16.86 0.21
C THR A 325 -4.45 15.48 0.52
N PHE A 326 -3.69 14.87 -0.40
CA PHE A 326 -2.95 13.64 -0.13
C PHE A 326 -1.84 13.88 0.91
N THR A 327 -1.15 15.01 0.82
CA THR A 327 -0.12 15.42 1.78
C THR A 327 -0.70 15.62 3.17
N GLU A 328 -1.84 16.33 3.27
CA GLU A 328 -2.58 16.50 4.52
C GLU A 328 -3.00 15.16 5.12
N ARG A 329 -3.51 14.24 4.28
CA ARG A 329 -3.89 12.89 4.69
C ARG A 329 -2.69 12.10 5.21
N TYR A 330 -1.56 12.12 4.49
CA TYR A 330 -0.32 11.49 4.93
C TYR A 330 0.14 12.04 6.28
N GLU A 331 0.16 13.37 6.44
CA GLU A 331 0.54 14.01 7.68
C GLU A 331 -0.36 13.64 8.85
N MET A 332 -1.68 13.69 8.65
CA MET A 332 -2.67 13.39 9.66
C MET A 332 -2.47 11.99 10.22
N PHE A 333 -2.43 10.98 9.34
CA PHE A 333 -2.26 9.59 9.76
C PHE A 333 -0.84 9.30 10.28
N GLY A 334 0.18 9.90 9.69
CA GLY A 334 1.55 9.78 10.19
C GLY A 334 1.74 10.37 11.58
N LYS A 335 1.10 11.51 11.90
CA LYS A 335 1.07 12.11 13.24
C LYS A 335 0.38 11.20 14.25
N GLN A 336 -0.71 10.54 13.85
CA GLN A 336 -1.44 9.60 14.72
C GLN A 336 -0.61 8.35 15.03
N LEU A 337 0.07 7.78 14.03
CA LEU A 337 0.98 6.65 14.21
C LEU A 337 2.14 7.01 15.16
N ARG A 338 2.77 8.19 14.98
CA ARG A 338 3.82 8.67 15.89
C ARG A 338 3.34 8.81 17.34
N LYS A 339 2.10 9.28 17.54
CA LYS A 339 1.53 9.49 18.88
C LYS A 339 0.99 8.20 19.52
N ARG A 340 1.00 7.06 18.82
CA ARG A 340 0.55 5.73 19.31
C ARG A 340 -0.85 5.77 19.95
N ILE A 341 -1.76 6.57 19.39
CA ILE A 341 -3.01 6.89 20.10
C ILE A 341 -4.07 5.82 19.85
N SER A 342 -4.80 5.44 20.91
CA SER A 342 -5.93 4.52 20.85
C SER A 342 -7.16 5.13 20.16
N PHE A 343 -8.09 4.25 19.78
CA PHE A 343 -9.36 4.52 19.06
C PHE A 343 -10.14 5.75 19.56
N SER A 344 -10.08 6.04 20.87
CA SER A 344 -10.76 7.18 21.51
C SER A 344 -10.39 8.56 20.93
N THR A 345 -9.21 8.71 20.34
CA THR A 345 -8.71 10.01 19.85
C THR A 345 -8.95 10.24 18.35
N PHE A 346 -9.37 9.20 17.62
CA PHE A 346 -9.81 9.33 16.21
C PHE A 346 -10.98 10.30 16.08
N LYS A 347 -11.92 10.30 17.06
CA LYS A 347 -13.04 11.25 17.10
C LYS A 347 -12.64 12.68 17.47
N ILE A 348 -11.65 12.87 18.35
CA ILE A 348 -11.31 14.20 18.90
C ILE A 348 -10.57 15.07 17.87
N VAL A 349 -9.81 14.47 16.96
CA VAL A 349 -9.05 15.22 15.94
C VAL A 349 -9.93 15.65 14.76
N LEU A 350 -11.10 15.01 14.58
CA LEU A 350 -11.97 15.21 13.41
C LEU A 350 -13.36 15.77 13.77
N GLY A 351 -13.74 15.71 15.05
CA GLY A 351 -14.83 16.50 15.63
C GLY A 351 -14.35 17.89 16.00
N GLY A 352 -14.08 18.73 15.00
CA GLY A 352 -14.04 20.17 15.19
C GLY A 352 -15.46 20.69 15.41
N GLY A 353 -15.90 20.66 16.68
CA GLY A 353 -17.19 21.15 17.17
C GLY A 353 -17.36 20.82 18.65
#